data_AF-A0A9D9X3I9-F1
#
_entry.id   AF-A0A9D9X3I9-F1
#
_cell.length_a   1.000
_cell.length_b   1.000
_cell.length_c   1.000
_cell.angle_alpha   90.00
_cell.angle_beta   90.00
_cell.angle_gamma   90.00
#
_symmetry.space_group_name_H-M   'P 1'
#
loop_
_entity.id
_entity.type
_entity.pdbx_description
1 polymer ?
#
loop_
_entity_poly.entity_id
_entity_poly.type
_entity_poly.pdbx_seq_one_letter_code
_entity_poly.pdbx_strand_id
1 'polypeptide(L)'
;MKSNTAAIAADFSCANQHALATILDASQTQSIIAARDIFDISGTKLWARDLPVSQALQRKLLDRQLREPLESCLKAADGVTAHTLVEAIERLLKQPTPLTALLHAQADTLLREAAKLPVHPVAQLLLTASRSSRPAAYEHAIQAMALNGALMLAQGGKPTDLRIAMLSGLLHDLGEMYIAPEFGEADAERTVDVLTYQQLVVHPHVGQLLIAQLTDYPAEVARAIAEHHERMDGSGYPHCLRGDQLSMHGRLLAVTESTLATLSEPAAPLSRASIALRVVPGEYDLRWVGLITQVVRQQPTATAKRTAEELQERLTKLAEVMHDASTATATLRREATSAALKDALTLTEHLLARLQGGLMTSGLWSIDPVAAPDAAEVEAVEGELRLRLRRIERAVRLRAGLLTDEDARRLDELCRQLTLRG
;
A
#
# COMPACT_ATOMS: atom_id res chain seq x y z
N MET A 1 2.98 19.44 30.66
CA MET A 1 2.06 18.30 30.43
C MET A 1 0.59 18.74 30.25
N LYS A 2 0.28 19.80 29.49
CA LYS A 2 -1.12 20.20 29.18
C LYS A 2 -1.37 20.58 27.70
N SER A 3 -0.42 20.33 26.80
CA SER A 3 -0.56 20.72 25.38
C SER A 3 -0.79 19.57 24.41
N ASN A 4 -0.76 18.29 24.85
CA ASN A 4 -0.88 17.15 23.92
C ASN A 4 -2.32 16.61 23.79
N THR A 5 -3.20 16.90 24.74
CA THR A 5 -4.58 16.37 24.76
C THR A 5 -5.54 17.14 23.84
N ALA A 6 -5.24 18.39 23.48
CA ALA A 6 -6.11 19.21 22.64
C ALA A 6 -6.01 18.88 21.14
N ALA A 7 -4.85 18.37 20.68
CA ALA A 7 -4.66 17.96 19.29
C ALA A 7 -5.27 16.57 19.00
N ILE A 8 -5.23 15.65 19.98
CA ILE A 8 -5.79 14.28 19.89
C ILE A 8 -7.31 14.31 19.63
N ALA A 9 -8.00 15.40 19.99
CA ALA A 9 -9.45 15.47 19.90
C ALA A 9 -10.00 15.82 18.51
N ALA A 10 -9.24 16.47 17.62
CA ALA A 10 -9.82 17.04 16.40
C ALA A 10 -10.18 15.97 15.35
N ASP A 11 -9.25 15.07 15.03
CA ASP A 11 -9.34 14.19 13.85
C ASP A 11 -10.36 13.05 14.01
N PHE A 12 -10.57 12.56 15.24
CA PHE A 12 -11.53 11.50 15.57
C PHE A 12 -12.63 11.97 16.53
N SER A 13 -12.91 13.29 16.57
CA SER A 13 -14.01 13.85 17.37
C SER A 13 -15.38 13.36 16.92
N CYS A 14 -15.55 13.00 15.66
CA CYS A 14 -16.78 12.47 15.11
C CYS A 14 -16.57 11.03 14.65
N ALA A 15 -17.61 10.19 14.75
CA ALA A 15 -17.56 8.87 14.16
C ALA A 15 -17.44 8.98 12.63
N ASN A 16 -16.37 8.43 12.05
CA ASN A 16 -16.23 8.37 10.61
C ASN A 16 -17.33 7.46 10.04
N GLN A 17 -18.11 7.97 9.07
CA GLN A 17 -19.26 7.26 8.52
C GLN A 17 -18.92 5.91 7.86
N HIS A 18 -17.75 5.82 7.22
CA HIS A 18 -17.31 4.62 6.51
C HIS A 18 -16.82 3.57 7.50
N ALA A 19 -15.98 3.97 8.45
CA ALA A 19 -15.51 3.05 9.49
C ALA A 19 -16.69 2.53 10.33
N LEU A 20 -17.62 3.41 10.70
CA LEU A 20 -18.85 3.02 11.40
C LEU A 20 -19.71 2.07 10.57
N ALA A 21 -19.84 2.28 9.26
CA ALA A 21 -20.59 1.36 8.39
C ALA A 21 -19.94 -0.04 8.35
N THR A 22 -18.61 -0.13 8.22
CA THR A 22 -17.89 -1.40 8.26
C THR A 22 -18.04 -2.09 9.62
N ILE A 23 -17.95 -1.35 10.73
CA ILE A 23 -18.15 -1.90 12.08
C ILE A 23 -19.60 -2.39 12.27
N LEU A 24 -20.59 -1.64 11.77
CA LEU A 24 -22.00 -2.04 11.82
C LEU A 24 -22.26 -3.31 11.01
N ASP A 25 -21.69 -3.41 9.81
CA ASP A 25 -21.81 -4.61 8.99
C ASP A 25 -21.21 -5.84 9.71
N ALA A 26 -19.98 -5.70 10.23
CA ALA A 26 -19.34 -6.75 11.00
C ALA A 26 -20.12 -7.14 12.26
N SER A 27 -20.81 -6.20 12.92
CA SER A 27 -21.62 -6.47 14.11
C SER A 27 -22.83 -7.38 13.86
N GLN A 28 -23.18 -7.65 12.59
CA GLN A 28 -24.23 -8.61 12.24
C GLN A 28 -23.80 -10.06 12.49
N THR A 29 -22.49 -10.34 12.44
CA THR A 29 -21.93 -11.70 12.61
C THR A 29 -20.93 -11.82 13.75
N GLN A 30 -20.35 -10.71 14.21
CA GLN A 30 -19.35 -10.65 15.28
C GLN A 30 -19.92 -9.94 16.52
N SER A 31 -19.47 -10.33 17.71
CA SER A 31 -19.89 -9.70 18.96
C SER A 31 -19.15 -8.38 19.18
N ILE A 32 -19.66 -7.29 18.60
CA ILE A 32 -19.13 -5.94 18.80
C ILE A 32 -20.02 -5.18 19.78
N ILE A 33 -19.44 -4.79 20.92
CA ILE A 33 -20.15 -4.13 22.02
C ILE A 33 -19.42 -2.87 22.47
N ALA A 34 -20.13 -1.97 23.15
CA ALA A 34 -19.52 -0.83 23.80
C ALA A 34 -18.71 -1.27 25.03
N ALA A 35 -17.40 -1.02 25.03
CA ALA A 35 -16.51 -1.33 26.14
C ALA A 35 -16.75 -0.40 27.35
N ARG A 36 -17.35 0.78 27.11
CA ARG A 36 -17.68 1.81 28.09
C ARG A 36 -18.95 2.57 27.66
N ASP A 37 -19.49 3.38 28.56
CA ASP A 37 -20.56 4.33 28.19
C ASP A 37 -20.01 5.34 27.17
N ILE A 38 -20.78 5.62 26.10
CA ILE A 38 -20.39 6.56 25.04
C ILE A 38 -21.10 7.88 25.29
N PHE A 39 -20.33 8.97 25.34
CA PHE A 39 -20.84 10.32 25.61
C PHE A 39 -20.46 11.27 24.47
N ASP A 40 -21.33 12.25 24.22
CA ASP A 40 -20.94 13.43 23.45
C ASP A 40 -20.14 14.44 24.31
N ILE A 41 -19.58 15.46 23.66
CA ILE A 41 -18.82 16.52 24.34
C ILE A 41 -19.67 17.34 25.33
N SER A 42 -21.01 17.34 25.18
CA SER A 42 -21.93 17.98 26.12
C SER A 42 -22.17 17.14 27.39
N GLY A 43 -21.68 15.90 27.41
CA GLY A 43 -21.89 14.95 28.51
C GLY A 43 -23.18 14.16 28.40
N THR A 44 -23.88 14.22 27.27
CA THR A 44 -25.06 13.40 27.02
C THR A 44 -24.62 11.97 26.72
N LYS A 45 -25.16 11.01 27.48
CA LYS A 45 -24.93 9.58 27.24
C LYS A 45 -25.67 9.14 25.97
N LEU A 46 -24.92 8.79 24.94
CA LEU A 46 -25.44 8.29 23.67
C LEU A 46 -25.71 6.79 23.74
N TRP A 47 -24.77 6.04 24.32
CA TRP A 47 -24.82 4.57 24.38
C TRP A 47 -24.34 4.04 25.72
N ALA A 48 -24.94 2.95 26.18
CA ALA A 48 -24.51 2.31 27.43
C ALA A 48 -23.45 1.23 27.17
N ARG A 49 -22.57 1.05 28.14
CA ARG A 49 -21.61 -0.05 28.21
C ARG A 49 -22.31 -1.39 28.03
N ASP A 50 -21.59 -2.33 27.41
CA ASP A 50 -21.97 -3.72 27.13
C ASP A 50 -23.19 -3.86 26.20
N LEU A 51 -23.76 -2.76 25.69
CA LEU A 51 -24.75 -2.81 24.61
C LEU A 51 -24.08 -3.11 23.26
N PRO A 52 -24.72 -3.90 22.40
CA PRO A 52 -24.21 -4.19 21.06
C PRO A 52 -24.24 -2.95 20.16
N VAL A 53 -23.29 -2.91 19.23
CA VAL A 53 -23.33 -1.99 18.10
C VAL A 53 -24.57 -2.29 17.24
N SER A 54 -25.30 -1.25 16.83
CA SER A 54 -26.55 -1.40 16.09
C SER A 54 -26.90 -0.14 15.29
N GLN A 55 -27.88 -0.23 14.39
CA GLN A 55 -28.42 0.95 13.69
C GLN A 55 -28.92 2.04 14.66
N ALA A 56 -29.39 1.67 15.85
CA ALA A 56 -29.81 2.64 16.85
C ALA A 56 -28.63 3.43 17.43
N LEU A 57 -27.44 2.81 17.56
CA LEU A 57 -26.21 3.54 17.89
C LEU A 57 -25.86 4.51 16.76
N GLN A 58 -25.85 4.04 15.51
CA GLN A 58 -25.54 4.88 14.34
C GLN A 58 -26.37 6.17 14.32
N ARG A 59 -27.69 6.06 14.49
CA ARG A 59 -28.61 7.21 14.51
C ARG A 59 -28.30 8.21 15.62
N LYS A 60 -27.78 7.76 16.77
CA LYS A 60 -27.40 8.63 17.88
C LYS A 60 -26.05 9.30 17.70
N LEU A 61 -25.18 8.77 16.84
CA LEU A 61 -23.87 9.33 16.54
C LEU A 61 -23.91 10.42 15.46
N LEU A 62 -24.98 10.48 14.64
CA LEU A 62 -25.12 11.45 13.55
C LEU A 62 -24.89 12.88 14.04
N ASP A 63 -23.90 13.55 13.43
CA ASP A 63 -23.50 14.94 13.69
C ASP A 63 -23.14 15.26 15.14
N ARG A 64 -22.72 14.25 15.92
CA ARG A 64 -22.28 14.41 17.31
C ARG A 64 -20.77 14.33 17.43
N GLN A 65 -20.20 15.33 18.10
CA GLN A 65 -18.84 15.26 18.59
C GLN A 65 -18.80 14.42 19.88
N LEU A 66 -18.00 13.37 19.87
CA LEU A 66 -17.78 12.43 20.95
C LEU A 66 -16.70 12.94 21.90
N ARG A 67 -16.83 12.57 23.18
CA ARG A 67 -15.80 12.86 24.19
C ARG A 67 -14.53 12.05 23.96
N GLU A 68 -14.69 10.83 23.46
CA GLU A 68 -13.63 9.89 23.13
C GLU A 68 -13.90 9.33 21.72
N PRO A 69 -12.85 9.02 20.93
CA PRO A 69 -13.01 8.36 19.64
C PRO A 69 -13.86 7.09 19.75
N LEU A 70 -14.71 6.86 18.74
CA LEU A 70 -15.67 5.76 18.76
C LEU A 70 -14.96 4.41 18.92
N GLU A 71 -13.87 4.22 18.21
CA GLU A 71 -13.09 2.99 18.16
C GLU A 71 -12.51 2.64 19.53
N SER A 72 -12.11 3.65 20.31
CA SER A 72 -11.64 3.49 21.69
C SER A 72 -12.77 3.15 22.67
N CYS A 73 -14.02 3.40 22.27
CA CYS A 73 -15.22 3.09 23.07
C CYS A 73 -15.80 1.69 22.78
N LEU A 74 -15.43 1.07 21.67
CA LEU A 74 -15.96 -0.23 21.22
C LEU A 74 -14.94 -1.36 21.44
N LYS A 75 -15.42 -2.60 21.47
CA LYS A 75 -14.56 -3.79 21.44
C LYS A 75 -15.27 -4.94 20.71
N ALA A 76 -14.48 -5.76 20.02
CA ALA A 76 -14.93 -7.05 19.51
C ALA A 76 -14.67 -8.13 20.57
N ALA A 77 -15.71 -8.63 21.24
CA ALA A 77 -15.59 -9.56 22.37
C ALA A 77 -15.03 -10.94 21.95
N ASP A 78 -15.25 -11.32 20.69
CA ASP A 78 -14.80 -12.55 20.01
C ASP A 78 -13.92 -12.24 18.79
N GLY A 79 -13.22 -11.10 18.84
CA GLY A 79 -12.47 -10.55 17.72
C GLY A 79 -11.15 -11.26 17.38
N VAL A 80 -10.39 -10.64 16.48
CA VAL A 80 -9.04 -11.05 16.11
C VAL A 80 -8.12 -11.00 17.33
N THR A 81 -7.46 -12.11 17.61
CA THR A 81 -6.47 -12.30 18.69
C THR A 81 -5.16 -12.83 18.13
N ALA A 82 -4.09 -12.79 18.93
CA ALA A 82 -2.81 -13.44 18.60
C ALA A 82 -2.99 -14.91 18.19
N HIS A 83 -3.90 -15.64 18.85
CA HIS A 83 -4.21 -17.02 18.48
C HIS A 83 -4.80 -17.13 17.06
N THR A 84 -5.81 -16.31 16.74
CA THR A 84 -6.41 -16.32 15.39
C THR A 84 -5.45 -15.83 14.30
N LEU A 85 -4.47 -14.98 14.65
CA LEU A 85 -3.41 -14.56 13.74
C LEU A 85 -2.47 -15.74 13.43
N VAL A 86 -2.10 -16.54 14.44
CA VAL A 86 -1.33 -17.79 14.24
C VAL A 86 -2.08 -18.74 13.31
N GLU A 87 -3.37 -18.99 13.56
CA GLU A 87 -4.20 -19.84 12.69
C GLU A 87 -4.27 -19.32 11.24
N ALA A 88 -4.29 -18.00 11.05
CA ALA A 88 -4.29 -17.39 9.73
C ALA A 88 -2.94 -17.59 9.01
N ILE A 89 -1.81 -17.44 9.71
CA ILE A 89 -0.48 -17.74 9.16
C ILE A 89 -0.36 -19.24 8.84
N GLU A 90 -0.85 -20.13 9.70
CA GLU A 90 -0.84 -21.57 9.41
C GLU A 90 -1.64 -21.93 8.17
N ARG A 91 -2.80 -21.30 7.97
CA ARG A 91 -3.59 -21.46 6.75
C ARG A 91 -2.82 -20.95 5.53
N LEU A 92 -2.18 -19.79 5.63
CA LEU A 92 -1.33 -19.23 4.57
C LEU A 92 -0.19 -20.20 4.20
N LEU A 93 0.49 -20.77 5.21
CA LEU A 93 1.59 -21.73 5.02
C LEU A 93 1.15 -23.04 4.36
N LYS A 94 -0.12 -23.44 4.51
CA LYS A 94 -0.69 -24.64 3.89
C LYS A 94 -1.13 -24.41 2.44
N GLN A 95 -1.28 -23.16 1.99
CA GLN A 95 -1.66 -22.85 0.63
C GLN A 95 -0.44 -22.90 -0.30
N PRO A 96 -0.53 -23.55 -1.48
CA PRO A 96 0.57 -23.62 -2.44
C PRO A 96 0.65 -22.31 -3.25
N THR A 97 1.10 -21.23 -2.60
CA THR A 97 1.28 -19.91 -3.24
C THR A 97 2.77 -19.60 -3.44
N PRO A 98 3.14 -18.76 -4.42
CA PRO A 98 4.52 -18.27 -4.56
C PRO A 98 5.04 -17.56 -3.30
N LEU A 99 4.14 -16.88 -2.56
CA LEU A 99 4.46 -16.22 -1.31
C LEU A 99 4.98 -17.22 -0.26
N THR A 100 4.41 -18.43 -0.20
CA THR A 100 4.79 -19.43 0.79
C THR A 100 6.28 -19.77 0.71
N ALA A 101 6.89 -19.73 -0.48
CA ALA A 101 8.33 -19.94 -0.65
C ALA A 101 9.19 -18.94 0.14
N LEU A 102 8.72 -17.69 0.30
CA LEU A 102 9.38 -16.66 1.11
C LEU A 102 9.22 -16.86 2.62
N LEU A 103 8.21 -17.63 3.04
CA LEU A 103 7.85 -17.80 4.45
C LEU A 103 8.44 -19.07 5.08
N HIS A 104 8.58 -20.16 4.31
CA HIS A 104 8.92 -21.50 4.82
C HIS A 104 10.15 -21.53 5.72
N ALA A 105 11.23 -20.85 5.34
CA ALA A 105 12.48 -20.84 6.11
C ALA A 105 12.32 -20.28 7.52
N GLN A 106 11.29 -19.44 7.75
CA GLN A 106 11.04 -18.76 9.02
C GLN A 106 9.71 -19.13 9.66
N ALA A 107 8.99 -20.12 9.13
CA ALA A 107 7.62 -20.48 9.52
C ALA A 107 7.47 -20.68 11.04
N ASP A 108 8.31 -21.52 11.64
CA ASP A 108 8.20 -21.82 13.08
C ASP A 108 8.43 -20.58 13.96
N THR A 109 9.38 -19.73 13.56
CA THR A 109 9.67 -18.49 14.29
C THR A 109 8.53 -17.49 14.11
N LEU A 110 7.98 -17.35 12.91
CA LEU A 110 6.82 -16.51 12.62
C LEU A 110 5.62 -16.88 13.50
N LEU A 111 5.29 -18.17 13.58
CA LEU A 111 4.17 -18.66 14.39
C LEU A 111 4.40 -18.37 15.88
N ARG A 112 5.61 -18.62 16.39
CA ARG A 112 5.96 -18.31 17.79
C ARG A 112 5.88 -16.83 18.12
N GLU A 113 6.29 -15.95 17.20
CA GLU A 113 6.29 -14.51 17.44
C GLU A 113 4.90 -13.90 17.23
N ALA A 114 4.10 -14.41 16.28
CA ALA A 114 2.71 -14.05 16.12
C ALA A 114 1.88 -14.37 17.38
N ALA A 115 2.14 -15.50 18.04
CA ALA A 115 1.48 -15.89 19.28
C ALA A 115 1.73 -14.89 20.44
N LYS A 116 2.80 -14.09 20.36
CA LYS A 116 3.18 -13.10 21.38
C LYS A 116 2.84 -11.67 20.97
N LEU A 117 2.24 -11.47 19.79
CA LEU A 117 2.00 -10.15 19.25
C LEU A 117 0.89 -9.47 20.07
N PRO A 118 1.16 -8.28 20.67
CA PRO A 118 0.11 -7.55 21.36
C PRO A 118 -0.89 -7.02 20.32
N VAL A 119 -2.15 -7.42 20.42
CA VAL A 119 -3.23 -6.88 19.59
C VAL A 119 -4.02 -5.88 20.43
N HIS A 120 -3.72 -4.59 20.26
CA HIS A 120 -4.43 -3.51 20.94
C HIS A 120 -5.94 -3.58 20.66
N PRO A 121 -6.84 -3.28 21.62
CA PRO A 121 -8.29 -3.41 21.44
C PRO A 121 -8.87 -2.68 20.20
N VAL A 122 -8.35 -1.49 19.88
CA VAL A 122 -8.73 -0.76 18.65
C VAL A 122 -8.32 -1.53 17.40
N ALA A 123 -7.09 -2.05 17.35
CA ALA A 123 -6.63 -2.85 16.22
C ALA A 123 -7.42 -4.16 16.12
N GLN A 124 -7.71 -4.82 17.25
CA GLN A 124 -8.57 -6.01 17.30
C GLN A 124 -9.95 -5.71 16.70
N LEU A 125 -10.60 -4.61 17.11
CA LEU A 125 -11.90 -4.20 16.59
C LEU A 125 -11.86 -4.04 15.07
N LEU A 126 -10.90 -3.27 14.56
CA LEU A 126 -10.81 -2.93 13.14
C LEU A 126 -10.41 -4.14 12.28
N LEU A 127 -9.47 -4.97 12.74
CA LEU A 127 -9.13 -6.22 12.07
C LEU A 127 -10.32 -7.20 12.06
N THR A 128 -11.13 -7.23 13.13
CA THR A 128 -12.34 -8.05 13.17
C THR A 128 -13.38 -7.55 12.18
N ALA A 129 -13.56 -6.23 12.10
CA ALA A 129 -14.46 -5.62 11.14
C ALA A 129 -14.00 -5.88 9.70
N SER A 130 -12.71 -5.70 9.40
CA SER A 130 -12.12 -6.02 8.11
C SER A 130 -12.29 -7.51 7.77
N ARG A 131 -12.05 -8.43 8.71
CA ARG A 131 -12.21 -9.87 8.48
C ARG A 131 -13.64 -10.23 8.06
N SER A 132 -14.65 -9.57 8.62
CA SER A 132 -16.06 -9.84 8.30
C SER A 132 -16.51 -9.16 7.02
N SER A 133 -16.20 -7.87 6.86
CA SER A 133 -16.79 -7.02 5.82
C SER A 133 -15.89 -6.82 4.61
N ARG A 134 -14.58 -7.08 4.74
CA ARG A 134 -13.53 -6.88 3.72
C ARG A 134 -12.51 -8.03 3.77
N PRO A 135 -12.92 -9.28 3.50
CA PRO A 135 -12.08 -10.46 3.74
C PRO A 135 -10.77 -10.45 2.95
N ALA A 136 -10.76 -9.93 1.71
CA ALA A 136 -9.55 -9.80 0.90
C ALA A 136 -8.52 -8.85 1.53
N ALA A 137 -8.96 -7.70 2.05
CA ALA A 137 -8.08 -6.76 2.76
C ALA A 137 -7.50 -7.37 4.04
N TYR A 138 -8.31 -8.16 4.77
CA TYR A 138 -7.80 -8.90 5.93
C TYR A 138 -6.78 -9.98 5.53
N GLU A 139 -7.00 -10.71 4.44
CA GLU A 139 -6.03 -11.68 3.92
C GLU A 139 -4.72 -11.02 3.51
N HIS A 140 -4.78 -9.88 2.81
CA HIS A 140 -3.61 -9.06 2.47
C HIS A 140 -2.83 -8.62 3.70
N ALA A 141 -3.52 -8.14 4.75
CA ALA A 141 -2.89 -7.77 6.02
C ALA A 141 -2.15 -8.95 6.68
N ILE A 142 -2.69 -10.17 6.62
CA ILE A 142 -2.01 -11.38 7.13
C ILE A 142 -0.79 -11.73 6.28
N GLN A 143 -0.90 -11.65 4.96
CA GLN A 143 0.22 -11.88 4.04
C GLN A 143 1.35 -10.86 4.28
N ALA A 144 1.01 -9.58 4.41
CA ALA A 144 1.95 -8.51 4.70
C ALA A 144 2.62 -8.67 6.06
N MET A 145 1.87 -9.02 7.11
CA MET A 145 2.41 -9.35 8.42
C MET A 145 3.45 -10.48 8.34
N ALA A 146 3.10 -11.58 7.68
CA ALA A 146 3.95 -12.75 7.56
C ALA A 146 5.22 -12.46 6.74
N LEU A 147 5.08 -11.77 5.61
CA LEU A 147 6.20 -11.43 4.73
C LEU A 147 7.17 -10.44 5.39
N ASN A 148 6.66 -9.37 6.01
CA ASN A 148 7.51 -8.44 6.77
C ASN A 148 8.29 -9.16 7.88
N GLY A 149 7.62 -10.03 8.62
CA GLY A 149 8.26 -10.83 9.66
C GLY A 149 9.35 -11.74 9.10
N ALA A 150 9.08 -12.41 7.97
CA ALA A 150 10.01 -13.33 7.33
C ALA A 150 11.27 -12.63 6.85
N LEU A 151 11.11 -11.49 6.17
CA LEU A 151 12.22 -10.68 5.67
C LEU A 151 13.04 -10.09 6.82
N MET A 152 12.40 -9.59 7.88
CA MET A 152 13.09 -9.09 9.07
C MET A 152 13.91 -10.19 9.77
N LEU A 153 13.35 -11.39 9.90
CA LEU A 153 14.06 -12.54 10.46
C LEU A 153 15.25 -12.96 9.60
N ALA A 154 15.06 -13.03 8.27
CA ALA A 154 16.13 -13.36 7.34
C ALA A 154 17.28 -12.34 7.34
N GLN A 155 16.99 -11.07 7.64
CA GLN A 155 17.99 -10.02 7.83
C GLN A 155 18.69 -10.06 9.20
N GLY A 156 18.26 -10.93 10.12
CA GLY A 156 18.80 -11.02 11.48
C GLY A 156 18.29 -9.91 12.41
N GLY A 157 17.08 -9.40 12.17
CA GLY A 157 16.46 -8.36 12.98
C GLY A 157 16.27 -8.77 14.45
N LYS A 158 16.36 -7.78 15.35
CA LYS A 158 16.13 -8.00 16.79
C LYS A 158 14.64 -8.21 17.08
N PRO A 159 14.26 -8.78 18.24
CA PRO A 159 12.85 -9.01 18.58
C PRO A 159 11.97 -7.74 18.54
N THR A 160 12.54 -6.58 18.85
CA THR A 160 11.84 -5.28 18.76
C THR A 160 11.54 -4.92 17.31
N ASP A 161 12.52 -5.05 16.41
CA ASP A 161 12.37 -4.72 14.99
C ASP A 161 11.40 -5.69 14.30
N LEU A 162 11.44 -6.97 14.68
CA LEU A 162 10.51 -8.00 14.22
C LEU A 162 9.07 -7.68 14.61
N ARG A 163 8.84 -7.29 15.87
CA ARG A 163 7.51 -6.89 16.34
C ARG A 163 6.98 -5.70 15.54
N ILE A 164 7.81 -4.66 15.33
CA ILE A 164 7.42 -3.50 14.54
C ILE A 164 7.12 -3.91 13.10
N ALA A 165 7.94 -4.75 12.48
CA ALA A 165 7.73 -5.22 11.11
C ALA A 165 6.40 -5.98 10.95
N MET A 166 6.11 -6.92 11.85
CA MET A 166 4.87 -7.69 11.84
C MET A 166 3.64 -6.78 12.08
N LEU A 167 3.68 -5.91 13.10
CA LEU A 167 2.59 -4.96 13.35
C LEU A 167 2.37 -4.00 12.17
N SER A 168 3.45 -3.49 11.58
CA SER A 168 3.33 -2.57 10.43
C SER A 168 2.69 -3.27 9.24
N GLY A 169 3.08 -4.51 8.93
CA GLY A 169 2.44 -5.31 7.88
C GLY A 169 0.97 -5.61 8.17
N LEU A 170 0.63 -5.95 9.42
CA LEU A 170 -0.74 -6.26 9.81
C LEU A 170 -1.69 -5.06 9.76
N LEU A 171 -1.19 -3.83 9.95
CA LEU A 171 -2.01 -2.67 10.25
C LEU A 171 -1.99 -1.58 9.15
N HIS A 172 -1.17 -1.73 8.12
CA HIS A 172 -0.90 -0.65 7.16
C HIS A 172 -2.13 -0.11 6.42
N ASP A 173 -3.04 -0.98 6.02
CA ASP A 173 -4.23 -0.58 5.25
C ASP A 173 -5.47 -0.34 6.11
N LEU A 174 -5.36 -0.33 7.45
CA LEU A 174 -6.51 -0.02 8.30
C LEU A 174 -7.08 1.39 8.04
N GLY A 175 -6.28 2.30 7.47
CA GLY A 175 -6.73 3.61 7.03
C GLY A 175 -7.79 3.57 5.94
N GLU A 176 -7.85 2.50 5.13
CA GLU A 176 -8.86 2.36 4.06
C GLU A 176 -10.29 2.31 4.60
N MET A 177 -10.48 1.80 5.83
CA MET A 177 -11.80 1.72 6.45
C MET A 177 -12.48 3.10 6.63
N TYR A 178 -11.70 4.18 6.57
CA TYR A 178 -12.16 5.55 6.80
C TYR A 178 -12.47 6.30 5.51
N ILE A 179 -12.29 5.63 4.37
CA ILE A 179 -12.49 6.18 3.03
C ILE A 179 -13.70 5.48 2.39
N ALA A 180 -14.38 6.16 1.45
CA ALA A 180 -15.58 5.59 0.86
C ALA A 180 -15.25 4.28 0.10
N PRO A 181 -16.13 3.25 0.19
CA PRO A 181 -15.84 1.92 -0.37
C PRO A 181 -15.54 1.92 -1.87
N GLU A 182 -16.16 2.82 -2.62
CA GLU A 182 -15.92 3.05 -4.06
C GLU A 182 -14.47 3.45 -4.37
N PHE A 183 -13.71 3.89 -3.37
CA PHE A 183 -12.31 4.29 -3.46
C PHE A 183 -11.36 3.35 -2.72
N GLY A 184 -11.87 2.53 -1.79
CA GLY A 184 -11.10 1.59 -0.97
C GLY A 184 -10.96 0.18 -1.55
N GLU A 185 -11.58 -0.15 -2.68
CA GLU A 185 -11.37 -1.44 -3.37
C GLU A 185 -10.93 -1.22 -4.82
N ALA A 186 -9.93 -0.35 -4.97
CA ALA A 186 -9.31 -0.11 -6.24
C ALA A 186 -7.91 -0.72 -6.21
N ASP A 187 -7.78 -1.88 -6.89
CA ASP A 187 -6.58 -2.18 -7.65
C ASP A 187 -6.04 -0.86 -8.21
N ALA A 188 -4.81 -0.51 -7.86
CA ALA A 188 -4.08 0.59 -8.48
C ALA A 188 -4.00 0.45 -10.02
N GLU A 189 -4.54 -0.64 -10.58
CA GLU A 189 -4.66 -0.99 -11.99
C GLU A 189 -5.96 -0.55 -12.67
N ARG A 190 -7.07 -0.30 -11.95
CA ARG A 190 -8.29 0.26 -12.59
C ARG A 190 -8.04 1.70 -12.98
N THR A 191 -8.47 2.12 -14.17
CA THR A 191 -8.48 3.54 -14.56
C THR A 191 -9.44 4.28 -13.63
N VAL A 192 -8.91 4.88 -12.56
CA VAL A 192 -9.71 5.66 -11.62
C VAL A 192 -9.45 7.14 -11.81
N ASP A 193 -10.50 7.93 -11.65
CA ASP A 193 -10.41 9.37 -11.80
C ASP A 193 -9.54 9.98 -10.67
N VAL A 194 -9.15 11.24 -10.86
CA VAL A 194 -8.21 11.93 -9.97
C VAL A 194 -8.76 12.05 -8.54
N LEU A 195 -10.09 12.19 -8.36
CA LEU A 195 -10.69 12.33 -7.04
C LEU A 195 -10.62 11.01 -6.27
N THR A 196 -10.91 9.89 -6.93
CA THR A 196 -10.73 8.56 -6.34
C THR A 196 -9.27 8.32 -5.93
N TYR A 197 -8.33 8.70 -6.79
CA TYR A 197 -6.91 8.50 -6.51
C TYR A 197 -6.40 9.40 -5.38
N GLN A 198 -6.93 10.61 -5.23
CA GLN A 198 -6.64 11.48 -4.07
C GLN A 198 -7.03 10.82 -2.75
N GLN A 199 -8.12 10.06 -2.72
CA GLN A 199 -8.55 9.36 -1.51
C GLN A 199 -7.68 8.14 -1.20
N LEU A 200 -7.21 7.41 -2.22
CA LEU A 200 -6.22 6.33 -2.05
C LEU A 200 -4.91 6.83 -1.42
N VAL A 201 -4.47 8.04 -1.74
CA VAL A 201 -3.24 8.64 -1.20
C VAL A 201 -3.37 9.03 0.28
N VAL A 202 -4.60 9.16 0.78
CA VAL A 202 -4.87 9.63 2.14
C VAL A 202 -4.84 8.48 3.15
N HIS A 203 -5.10 7.23 2.75
CA HIS A 203 -5.18 6.11 3.69
C HIS A 203 -3.89 5.85 4.49
N PRO A 204 -2.66 6.01 3.96
CA PRO A 204 -1.45 5.84 4.76
C PRO A 204 -1.37 6.88 5.88
N HIS A 205 -1.82 8.10 5.60
CA HIS A 205 -1.89 9.17 6.58
C HIS A 205 -2.98 8.91 7.63
N VAL A 206 -4.17 8.46 7.22
CA VAL A 206 -5.24 8.10 8.16
C VAL A 206 -4.81 6.93 9.05
N GLY A 207 -4.19 5.89 8.48
CA GLY A 207 -3.63 4.76 9.22
C GLY A 207 -2.57 5.21 10.23
N GLN A 208 -1.69 6.13 9.85
CA GLN A 208 -0.72 6.73 10.76
C GLN A 208 -1.40 7.43 11.93
N LEU A 209 -2.38 8.31 11.68
CA LEU A 209 -3.09 9.04 12.73
C LEU A 209 -3.84 8.07 13.65
N LEU A 210 -4.53 7.09 13.09
CA LEU A 210 -5.26 6.07 13.82
C LEU A 210 -4.36 5.31 14.79
N ILE A 211 -3.22 4.84 14.30
CA ILE A 211 -2.27 4.07 15.14
C ILE A 211 -1.61 4.98 16.18
N ALA A 212 -1.17 6.17 15.78
CA ALA A 212 -0.47 7.10 16.68
C ALA A 212 -1.37 7.67 17.78
N GLN A 213 -2.66 7.87 17.51
CA GLN A 213 -3.59 8.54 18.44
C GLN A 213 -4.45 7.56 19.24
N LEU A 214 -4.83 6.41 18.66
CA LEU A 214 -5.82 5.50 19.25
C LEU A 214 -5.22 4.23 19.85
N THR A 215 -3.88 4.07 19.79
CA THR A 215 -3.18 2.88 20.31
C THR A 215 -1.93 3.28 21.11
N ASP A 216 -1.32 2.31 21.77
CA ASP A 216 -0.06 2.42 22.49
C ASP A 216 1.11 1.71 21.77
N TYR A 217 0.96 1.45 20.47
CA TYR A 217 2.03 0.86 19.68
C TYR A 217 3.25 1.79 19.55
N PRO A 218 4.46 1.24 19.33
CA PRO A 218 5.65 2.04 19.06
C PRO A 218 5.42 3.00 17.89
N ALA A 219 5.95 4.23 17.99
CA ALA A 219 5.77 5.27 16.97
C ALA A 219 6.31 4.86 15.59
N GLU A 220 7.29 3.95 15.57
CA GLU A 220 7.85 3.34 14.37
C GLU A 220 6.80 2.58 13.54
N VAL A 221 5.77 2.01 14.19
CA VAL A 221 4.66 1.35 13.48
C VAL A 221 3.86 2.39 12.69
N ALA A 222 3.40 3.46 13.35
CA ALA A 222 2.67 4.54 12.68
C ALA A 222 3.49 5.19 11.56
N ARG A 223 4.80 5.35 11.76
CA ARG A 223 5.71 5.88 10.73
C ARG A 223 5.83 4.93 9.53
N ALA A 224 6.03 3.64 9.75
CA ALA A 224 6.11 2.67 8.65
C ALA A 224 4.81 2.63 7.84
N ILE A 225 3.66 2.74 8.51
CA ILE A 225 2.34 2.84 7.88
C ILE A 225 2.22 4.10 7.03
N ALA A 226 2.73 5.26 7.45
CA ALA A 226 2.72 6.45 6.59
C ALA A 226 3.63 6.32 5.35
N GLU A 227 4.63 5.44 5.41
CA GLU A 227 5.72 5.35 4.43
C GLU A 227 5.56 4.18 3.45
N HIS A 228 4.56 3.31 3.59
CA HIS A 228 4.51 2.05 2.82
C HIS A 228 4.30 2.22 1.30
N HIS A 229 3.77 3.36 0.87
CA HIS A 229 3.69 3.73 -0.54
C HIS A 229 4.79 4.71 -1.00
N GLU A 230 5.71 5.08 -0.10
CA GLU A 230 6.89 5.85 -0.45
C GLU A 230 7.90 5.00 -1.24
N ARG A 231 8.71 5.67 -2.06
CA ARG A 231 9.75 5.03 -2.89
C ARG A 231 11.07 5.74 -2.66
N MET A 232 12.17 5.00 -2.68
CA MET A 232 13.49 5.58 -2.36
C MET A 232 13.94 6.66 -3.35
N ASP A 233 13.38 6.70 -4.55
CA ASP A 233 13.65 7.74 -5.54
C ASP A 233 12.68 8.93 -5.50
N GLY A 234 11.78 8.98 -4.52
CA GLY A 234 10.81 10.07 -4.33
C GLY A 234 9.61 10.04 -5.26
N SER A 235 9.39 8.93 -5.96
CA SER A 235 8.21 8.71 -6.82
C SER A 235 6.95 8.29 -6.05
N GLY A 236 7.10 7.88 -4.79
CA GLY A 236 6.00 7.45 -3.93
C GLY A 236 5.21 8.60 -3.30
N TYR A 237 4.27 8.24 -2.43
CA TYR A 237 3.33 9.15 -1.77
C TYR A 237 3.10 8.73 -0.30
N PRO A 238 2.56 9.61 0.57
CA PRO A 238 2.06 10.98 0.31
C PRO A 238 3.10 12.10 0.41
N HIS A 239 4.24 11.87 1.07
CA HIS A 239 5.26 12.88 1.34
C HIS A 239 6.41 12.91 0.31
N CYS A 240 6.47 11.92 -0.58
CA CYS A 240 7.48 11.82 -1.64
C CYS A 240 8.92 11.77 -1.10
N LEU A 241 9.11 10.95 -0.06
CA LEU A 241 10.38 10.79 0.65
C LEU A 241 11.45 10.16 -0.25
N ARG A 242 12.73 10.43 0.02
CA ARG A 242 13.87 9.91 -0.74
C ARG A 242 14.89 9.22 0.16
N GLY A 243 15.42 8.10 -0.32
CA GLY A 243 16.55 7.39 0.29
C GLY A 243 16.37 7.17 1.79
N ASP A 244 17.25 7.79 2.58
CA ASP A 244 17.29 7.66 4.04
C ASP A 244 16.28 8.53 4.79
N GLN A 245 15.43 9.28 4.09
CA GLN A 245 14.25 9.90 4.69
C GLN A 245 13.20 8.85 5.09
N LEU A 246 13.15 7.73 4.36
CA LEU A 246 12.32 6.59 4.73
C LEU A 246 12.95 5.83 5.90
N SER A 247 12.13 5.42 6.86
CA SER A 247 12.58 4.54 7.93
C SER A 247 12.97 3.16 7.39
N MET A 248 13.73 2.40 8.19
CA MET A 248 14.07 1.01 7.84
C MET A 248 12.81 0.14 7.68
N HIS A 249 11.82 0.32 8.57
CA HIS A 249 10.54 -0.37 8.52
C HIS A 249 9.64 0.09 7.37
N GLY A 250 9.64 1.38 7.02
CA GLY A 250 8.95 1.90 5.83
C GLY A 250 9.53 1.35 4.54
N ARG A 251 10.87 1.31 4.40
CA ARG A 251 11.55 0.67 3.26
C ARG A 251 11.25 -0.83 3.15
N LEU A 252 11.19 -1.53 4.28
CA LEU A 252 10.80 -2.94 4.32
C LEU A 252 9.34 -3.11 3.88
N LEU A 253 8.42 -2.34 4.46
CA LEU A 253 6.99 -2.46 4.16
C LEU A 253 6.66 -2.08 2.72
N ALA A 254 7.35 -1.11 2.12
CA ALA A 254 7.20 -0.79 0.69
C ALA A 254 7.64 -1.93 -0.24
N VAL A 255 8.69 -2.69 0.13
CA VAL A 255 9.11 -3.89 -0.60
C VAL A 255 8.08 -5.00 -0.44
N THR A 256 7.57 -5.21 0.77
CA THR A 256 6.50 -6.18 1.06
C THR A 256 5.25 -5.87 0.24
N GLU A 257 4.77 -4.63 0.28
CA GLU A 257 3.57 -4.19 -0.43
C GLU A 257 3.70 -4.40 -1.95
N SER A 258 4.82 -3.96 -2.53
CA SER A 258 5.07 -4.21 -3.95
C SER A 258 5.20 -5.68 -4.30
N THR A 259 5.70 -6.52 -3.39
CA THR A 259 5.81 -7.96 -3.63
C THR A 259 4.42 -8.59 -3.68
N LEU A 260 3.56 -8.26 -2.71
CA LEU A 260 2.20 -8.79 -2.64
C LEU A 260 1.34 -8.30 -3.79
N ALA A 261 1.45 -7.01 -4.15
CA ALA A 261 0.76 -6.46 -5.32
C ALA A 261 1.14 -7.18 -6.62
N THR A 262 2.40 -7.61 -6.79
CA THR A 262 2.78 -8.43 -7.97
C THR A 262 2.27 -9.86 -7.89
N LEU A 263 2.15 -10.43 -6.67
CA LEU A 263 1.71 -11.80 -6.45
C LEU A 263 0.19 -11.98 -6.39
N SER A 264 -0.58 -10.90 -6.33
CA SER A 264 -2.05 -10.93 -6.43
C SER A 264 -2.53 -11.30 -7.84
N GLU A 265 -1.69 -11.05 -8.86
CA GLU A 265 -1.94 -11.48 -10.23
C GLU A 265 -2.00 -13.03 -10.31
N PRO A 266 -3.08 -13.61 -10.86
CA PRO A 266 -3.21 -15.06 -10.97
C PRO A 266 -2.03 -15.69 -11.73
N ALA A 267 -1.43 -16.72 -11.11
CA ALA A 267 -0.28 -17.45 -11.63
C ALA A 267 0.99 -16.60 -11.87
N ALA A 268 1.12 -15.43 -11.22
CA ALA A 268 2.36 -14.67 -11.23
C ALA A 268 3.49 -15.46 -10.53
N PRO A 269 4.62 -15.75 -11.21
CA PRO A 269 5.74 -16.41 -10.56
C PRO A 269 6.45 -15.44 -9.62
N LEU A 270 7.12 -15.97 -8.59
CA LEU A 270 7.89 -15.16 -7.63
C LEU A 270 9.01 -14.34 -8.32
N SER A 271 9.53 -14.81 -9.44
CA SER A 271 10.51 -14.08 -10.25
C SER A 271 9.97 -12.74 -10.76
N ARG A 272 8.67 -12.64 -11.06
CA ARG A 272 8.02 -11.37 -11.48
C ARG A 272 8.14 -10.33 -10.38
N ALA A 273 7.89 -10.69 -9.12
CA ALA A 273 8.03 -9.77 -7.98
C ALA A 273 9.48 -9.30 -7.80
N SER A 274 10.47 -10.21 -7.91
CA SER A 274 11.88 -9.83 -7.86
C SER A 274 12.29 -8.90 -9.01
N ILE A 275 11.75 -9.08 -10.21
CA ILE A 275 11.98 -8.20 -11.37
C ILE A 275 11.32 -6.84 -11.14
N ALA A 276 10.05 -6.82 -10.71
CA ALA A 276 9.31 -5.60 -10.39
C ALA A 276 10.07 -4.73 -9.38
N LEU A 277 10.71 -5.32 -8.39
CA LEU A 277 11.49 -4.58 -7.37
C LEU A 277 12.85 -4.04 -7.87
N ARG A 278 13.36 -4.51 -9.02
CA ARG A 278 14.70 -4.18 -9.53
C ARG A 278 14.68 -3.39 -10.84
N VAL A 279 13.57 -3.42 -11.56
CA VAL A 279 13.45 -2.86 -12.91
C VAL A 279 13.73 -1.35 -12.97
N VAL A 280 13.42 -0.61 -11.90
CA VAL A 280 13.79 0.80 -11.74
C VAL A 280 14.88 0.92 -10.66
N PRO A 281 16.15 1.17 -11.03
CA PRO A 281 17.28 1.09 -10.11
C PRO A 281 17.19 2.08 -8.93
N GLY A 282 17.02 1.63 -7.69
CA GLY A 282 16.92 2.52 -6.52
C GLY A 282 15.50 3.03 -6.23
N GLU A 283 14.48 2.42 -6.84
CA GLU A 283 13.09 2.58 -6.41
C GLU A 283 12.85 1.96 -5.02
N TYR A 284 13.51 0.82 -4.74
CA TYR A 284 13.40 0.05 -3.50
C TYR A 284 14.76 -0.24 -2.85
N ASP A 285 14.73 -0.60 -1.57
CA ASP A 285 15.93 -0.95 -0.80
C ASP A 285 16.45 -2.34 -1.18
N LEU A 286 17.61 -2.36 -1.84
CA LEU A 286 18.20 -3.60 -2.35
C LEU A 286 18.56 -4.62 -1.27
N ARG A 287 18.67 -4.23 0.00
CA ARG A 287 18.91 -5.18 1.11
C ARG A 287 17.72 -6.12 1.26
N TRP A 288 16.50 -5.58 1.26
CA TRP A 288 15.26 -6.37 1.35
C TRP A 288 14.98 -7.13 0.05
N VAL A 289 15.17 -6.46 -1.09
CA VAL A 289 15.00 -7.09 -2.42
C VAL A 289 15.97 -8.26 -2.62
N GLY A 290 17.17 -8.19 -2.05
CA GLY A 290 18.18 -9.24 -2.09
C GLY A 290 17.69 -10.56 -1.45
N LEU A 291 16.97 -10.48 -0.34
CA LEU A 291 16.40 -11.65 0.36
C LEU A 291 15.36 -12.37 -0.51
N ILE A 292 14.48 -11.61 -1.15
CA ILE A 292 13.49 -12.16 -2.10
C ILE A 292 14.20 -12.79 -3.30
N THR A 293 15.20 -12.09 -3.85
CA THR A 293 15.98 -12.55 -5.01
C THR A 293 16.72 -13.86 -4.71
N GLN A 294 17.23 -14.04 -3.48
CA GLN A 294 17.88 -15.28 -3.06
C GLN A 294 16.90 -16.47 -3.09
N VAL A 295 15.65 -16.27 -2.66
CA VAL A 295 14.62 -17.31 -2.72
C VAL A 295 14.20 -17.59 -4.16
N VAL A 296 14.05 -16.56 -4.99
CA VAL A 296 13.71 -16.69 -6.42
C VAL A 296 14.73 -17.55 -7.17
N ARG A 297 16.02 -17.44 -6.87
CA ARG A 297 17.08 -18.27 -7.49
C ARG A 297 16.92 -19.77 -7.23
N GLN A 298 16.12 -20.15 -6.24
CA GLN A 298 15.83 -21.55 -5.90
C GLN A 298 14.51 -22.03 -6.51
N GLN A 299 13.77 -21.16 -7.20
CA GLN A 299 12.51 -21.48 -7.87
C GLN A 299 12.73 -21.89 -9.34
N PRO A 300 11.80 -22.66 -9.93
CA PRO A 300 11.85 -22.95 -11.36
C PRO A 300 11.84 -21.67 -12.21
N THR A 301 12.55 -21.71 -13.34
CA THR A 301 12.56 -20.62 -14.31
C THR A 301 11.16 -20.42 -14.89
N ALA A 302 10.71 -19.17 -14.93
CA ALA A 302 9.44 -18.83 -15.56
C ALA A 302 9.53 -18.99 -17.08
N THR A 303 8.40 -19.35 -17.69
CA THR A 303 8.26 -19.44 -19.15
C THR A 303 7.58 -18.18 -19.69
N ALA A 304 8.10 -17.64 -20.79
CA ALA A 304 7.45 -16.54 -21.48
C ALA A 304 6.09 -16.98 -22.04
N LYS A 305 5.09 -16.09 -21.97
CA LYS A 305 3.78 -16.26 -22.58
C LYS A 305 3.74 -15.73 -24.02
N ARG A 306 4.66 -14.82 -24.36
CA ARG A 306 4.75 -14.13 -25.66
C ARG A 306 5.92 -14.63 -26.51
N THR A 307 5.80 -14.48 -27.82
CA THR A 307 6.92 -14.78 -28.73
C THR A 307 7.99 -13.68 -28.67
N ALA A 308 9.19 -13.98 -29.17
CA ALA A 308 10.26 -13.00 -29.25
C ALA A 308 9.88 -11.79 -30.11
N GLU A 309 9.20 -12.02 -31.23
CA GLU A 309 8.75 -10.98 -32.15
C GLU A 309 7.73 -10.04 -31.48
N GLU A 310 6.76 -10.61 -30.76
CA GLU A 310 5.76 -9.83 -30.00
C GLU A 310 6.42 -8.99 -28.91
N LEU A 311 7.43 -9.53 -28.22
CA LEU A 311 8.18 -8.79 -27.21
C LEU A 311 9.00 -7.66 -27.83
N GLN A 312 9.60 -7.89 -29.01
CA GLN A 312 10.36 -6.84 -29.72
C GLN A 312 9.47 -5.67 -30.11
N GLU A 313 8.30 -5.94 -30.69
CA GLU A 313 7.35 -4.92 -31.10
C GLU A 313 6.90 -4.08 -29.88
N ARG A 314 6.59 -4.76 -28.78
CA ARG A 314 6.16 -4.12 -27.53
C ARG A 314 7.24 -3.24 -26.90
N LEU A 315 8.48 -3.71 -26.87
CA LEU A 315 9.62 -2.94 -26.36
C LEU A 315 9.91 -1.72 -27.23
N THR A 316 9.85 -1.88 -28.56
CA THR A 316 10.01 -0.78 -29.52
C THR A 316 8.95 0.29 -29.28
N LYS A 317 7.67 -0.11 -29.17
CA LYS A 317 6.56 0.81 -28.88
C LYS A 317 6.72 1.52 -27.55
N LEU A 318 7.15 0.79 -26.52
CA LEU A 318 7.39 1.36 -25.19
C LEU A 318 8.51 2.42 -25.22
N ALA A 319 9.61 2.13 -25.93
CA ALA A 319 10.73 3.06 -26.07
C ALA A 319 10.33 4.33 -26.84
N GLU A 320 9.59 4.19 -27.95
CA GLU A 320 9.01 5.33 -28.71
C GLU A 320 8.18 6.23 -27.80
N VAL A 321 7.22 5.65 -27.06
CA VAL A 321 6.33 6.42 -26.18
C VAL A 321 7.11 7.16 -25.09
N MET A 322 8.09 6.51 -24.47
CA MET A 322 8.92 7.17 -23.44
C MET A 322 9.75 8.32 -24.04
N HIS A 323 10.26 8.16 -25.27
CA HIS A 323 11.03 9.20 -25.96
C HIS A 323 10.14 10.40 -26.32
N ASP A 324 8.99 10.16 -26.93
CA ASP A 324 8.02 11.19 -27.33
C ASP A 324 7.53 11.96 -26.10
N ALA A 325 7.13 11.25 -25.04
CA ALA A 325 6.69 11.85 -23.79
C ALA A 325 7.79 12.69 -23.13
N SER A 326 9.06 12.26 -23.20
CA SER A 326 10.19 13.04 -22.68
C SER A 326 10.37 14.35 -23.45
N THR A 327 10.28 14.29 -24.77
CA THR A 327 10.40 15.46 -25.66
C THR A 327 9.24 16.44 -25.44
N ALA A 328 8.01 15.93 -25.32
CA ALA A 328 6.83 16.72 -25.03
C ALA A 328 6.91 17.38 -23.65
N THR A 329 7.34 16.63 -22.62
CA THR A 329 7.50 17.15 -21.26
C THR A 329 8.52 18.29 -21.23
N ALA A 330 9.69 18.11 -21.86
CA ALA A 330 10.74 19.13 -21.91
C ALA A 330 10.27 20.40 -22.64
N THR A 331 9.44 20.25 -23.67
CA THR A 331 8.85 21.37 -24.40
C THR A 331 7.85 22.12 -23.54
N LEU A 332 6.88 21.39 -22.96
CA LEU A 332 5.84 21.97 -22.13
C LEU A 332 6.42 22.64 -20.88
N ARG A 333 7.51 22.11 -20.31
CA ARG A 333 8.19 22.69 -19.14
C ARG A 333 8.81 24.06 -19.45
N ARG A 334 9.34 24.26 -20.67
CA ARG A 334 9.86 25.58 -21.10
C ARG A 334 8.75 26.62 -21.25
N GLU A 335 7.56 26.17 -21.62
CA GLU A 335 6.38 27.02 -21.86
C GLU A 335 5.52 27.24 -20.63
N ALA A 336 5.63 26.37 -19.62
CA ALA A 336 4.87 26.44 -18.39
C ALA A 336 5.19 27.72 -17.63
N THR A 337 4.15 28.43 -17.20
CA THR A 337 4.27 29.64 -16.38
C THR A 337 3.91 29.36 -14.93
N SER A 338 2.90 28.52 -14.69
CA SER A 338 2.44 28.06 -13.38
C SER A 338 3.50 27.23 -12.64
N ALA A 339 3.68 27.51 -11.34
CA ALA A 339 4.57 26.74 -10.47
C ALA A 339 4.07 25.29 -10.32
N ALA A 340 2.76 25.09 -10.15
CA ALA A 340 2.17 23.76 -9.99
C ALA A 340 2.39 22.88 -11.24
N LEU A 341 2.24 23.46 -12.43
CA LEU A 341 2.52 22.74 -13.68
C LEU A 341 4.01 22.43 -13.82
N LYS A 342 4.91 23.38 -13.49
CA LYS A 342 6.36 23.13 -13.51
C LYS A 342 6.78 22.00 -12.57
N ASP A 343 6.21 21.95 -11.37
CA ASP A 343 6.51 20.90 -10.39
C ASP A 343 6.03 19.53 -10.88
N ALA A 344 4.82 19.48 -11.45
CA ALA A 344 4.28 18.26 -12.06
C ALA A 344 5.16 17.77 -13.23
N LEU A 345 5.58 18.66 -14.13
CA LEU A 345 6.44 18.30 -15.27
C LEU A 345 7.85 17.90 -14.83
N THR A 346 8.38 18.51 -13.77
CA THR A 346 9.67 18.12 -13.18
C THR A 346 9.60 16.68 -12.64
N LEU A 347 8.48 16.31 -12.01
CA LEU A 347 8.22 14.92 -11.61
C LEU A 347 8.12 14.00 -12.84
N THR A 348 7.39 14.39 -13.88
CA THR A 348 7.28 13.62 -15.13
C THR A 348 8.66 13.33 -15.74
N GLU A 349 9.50 14.36 -15.90
CA GLU A 349 10.87 14.19 -16.46
C GLU A 349 11.70 13.25 -15.61
N HIS A 350 11.65 13.40 -14.27
CA HIS A 350 12.33 12.50 -13.35
C HIS A 350 11.87 11.06 -13.54
N LEU A 351 10.56 10.79 -13.52
CA LEU A 351 10.03 9.44 -13.65
C LEU A 351 10.36 8.82 -15.02
N LEU A 352 10.22 9.57 -16.12
CA LEU A 352 10.57 9.10 -17.46
C LEU A 352 12.05 8.74 -17.58
N ALA A 353 12.94 9.59 -17.06
CA ALA A 353 14.38 9.32 -17.05
C ALA A 353 14.72 8.04 -16.25
N ARG A 354 13.96 7.76 -15.19
CA ARG A 354 14.12 6.55 -14.36
C ARG A 354 13.68 5.28 -15.10
N LEU A 355 12.55 5.34 -15.82
CA LEU A 355 12.09 4.21 -16.65
C LEU A 355 13.04 3.94 -17.81
N GLN A 356 13.53 5.00 -18.48
CA GLN A 356 14.55 4.88 -19.52
C GLN A 356 15.84 4.27 -18.95
N GLY A 357 16.29 4.74 -17.78
CA GLY A 357 17.43 4.14 -17.07
C GLY A 357 17.23 2.66 -16.80
N GLY A 358 16.05 2.26 -16.32
CA GLY A 358 15.67 0.86 -16.13
C GLY A 358 15.80 0.02 -17.40
N LEU A 359 15.25 0.51 -18.51
CA LEU A 359 15.35 -0.14 -19.83
C LEU A 359 16.81 -0.28 -20.32
N MET A 360 17.65 0.74 -20.07
CA MET A 360 19.06 0.68 -20.45
C MET A 360 19.83 -0.33 -19.59
N THR A 361 19.59 -0.34 -18.29
CA THR A 361 20.26 -1.25 -17.36
C THR A 361 19.85 -2.72 -17.52
N SER A 362 18.67 -2.99 -18.05
CA SER A 362 18.24 -4.36 -18.37
C SER A 362 18.91 -4.92 -19.64
N GLY A 363 19.58 -4.07 -20.43
CA GLY A 363 20.22 -4.47 -21.69
C GLY A 363 19.23 -4.66 -22.84
N LEU A 364 17.92 -4.42 -22.64
CA LEU A 364 16.87 -4.68 -23.63
C LEU A 364 16.79 -3.64 -24.76
N TRP A 365 17.66 -2.62 -24.74
CA TRP A 365 17.69 -1.54 -25.74
C TRP A 365 18.34 -1.95 -27.07
N SER A 366 19.11 -3.05 -27.10
CA SER A 366 19.89 -3.47 -28.27
C SER A 366 19.76 -4.95 -28.65
N ILE A 367 18.90 -5.71 -27.99
CA ILE A 367 18.83 -7.16 -28.17
C ILE A 367 17.83 -7.49 -29.29
N ASP A 368 18.23 -8.40 -30.18
CA ASP A 368 17.33 -9.18 -31.03
C ASP A 368 16.74 -10.31 -30.15
N PRO A 369 15.49 -10.21 -29.65
CA PRO A 369 14.97 -11.07 -28.59
C PRO A 369 14.83 -12.54 -29.01
N VAL A 370 15.04 -12.83 -30.29
CA VAL A 370 15.01 -14.15 -30.91
C VAL A 370 16.10 -15.10 -30.34
N ALA A 371 17.12 -14.58 -29.66
CA ALA A 371 18.23 -15.38 -29.11
C ALA A 371 18.36 -15.38 -27.57
N ALA A 372 17.45 -14.75 -26.82
CA ALA A 372 17.63 -14.59 -25.37
C ALA A 372 17.21 -15.83 -24.58
N PRO A 373 18.09 -16.43 -23.74
CA PRO A 373 17.72 -17.53 -22.82
C PRO A 373 16.66 -17.12 -21.76
N ASP A 374 16.31 -15.84 -21.65
CA ASP A 374 15.47 -15.29 -20.58
C ASP A 374 14.24 -14.51 -21.09
N ALA A 375 13.55 -14.99 -22.13
CA ALA A 375 12.35 -14.34 -22.68
C ALA A 375 11.27 -14.00 -21.62
N ALA A 376 11.15 -14.79 -20.56
CA ALA A 376 10.21 -14.53 -19.45
C ALA A 376 10.64 -13.32 -18.60
N GLU A 377 11.94 -13.11 -18.43
CA GLU A 377 12.47 -11.93 -17.74
C GLU A 377 12.26 -10.68 -18.58
N VAL A 378 12.49 -10.77 -19.89
CA VAL A 378 12.19 -9.69 -20.85
C VAL A 378 10.71 -9.29 -20.77
N GLU A 379 9.81 -10.27 -20.82
CA GLU A 379 8.37 -10.04 -20.71
C GLU A 379 7.97 -9.40 -19.38
N ALA A 380 8.57 -9.84 -18.27
CA ALA A 380 8.31 -9.24 -16.97
C ALA A 380 8.83 -7.79 -16.89
N VAL A 381 10.05 -7.51 -17.36
CA VAL A 381 10.61 -6.14 -17.40
C VAL A 381 9.73 -5.23 -18.25
N GLU A 382 9.33 -5.67 -19.45
CA GLU A 382 8.45 -4.92 -20.34
C GLU A 382 7.12 -4.60 -19.66
N GLY A 383 6.47 -5.61 -19.07
CA GLY A 383 5.20 -5.44 -18.36
C GLY A 383 5.29 -4.45 -17.19
N GLU A 384 6.38 -4.51 -16.42
CA GLU A 384 6.60 -3.65 -15.26
C GLU A 384 6.92 -2.20 -15.63
N LEU A 385 7.70 -1.98 -16.70
CA LEU A 385 7.96 -0.63 -17.23
C LEU A 385 6.67 -0.02 -17.81
N ARG A 386 5.88 -0.81 -18.53
CA ARG A 386 4.57 -0.39 -19.05
C ARG A 386 3.61 -0.01 -17.92
N LEU A 387 3.58 -0.80 -16.85
CA LEU A 387 2.76 -0.50 -15.67
C LEU A 387 3.18 0.84 -15.03
N ARG A 388 4.49 1.06 -14.85
CA ARG A 388 5.00 2.31 -14.27
C ARG A 388 4.77 3.51 -15.15
N LEU A 389 4.89 3.36 -16.48
CA LEU A 389 4.58 4.42 -17.43
C LEU A 389 3.13 4.91 -17.26
N ARG A 390 2.17 3.98 -17.12
CA ARG A 390 0.76 4.32 -16.84
C ARG A 390 0.58 5.02 -15.49
N ARG A 391 1.42 4.71 -14.50
CA ARG A 391 1.37 5.35 -13.16
C ARG A 391 1.91 6.79 -13.17
N ILE A 392 2.75 7.16 -14.14
CA ILE A 392 3.27 8.54 -14.26
C ILE A 392 2.10 9.53 -14.37
N GLU A 393 1.11 9.27 -15.22
CA GLU A 393 -0.05 10.14 -15.35
C GLU A 393 -0.68 10.47 -13.98
N ARG A 394 -0.88 9.45 -13.14
CA ARG A 394 -1.52 9.63 -11.84
C ARG A 394 -0.66 10.44 -10.88
N ALA A 395 0.62 10.10 -10.78
CA ALA A 395 1.57 10.80 -9.91
C ALA A 395 1.67 12.29 -10.29
N VAL A 396 1.67 12.58 -11.59
CA VAL A 396 1.78 13.94 -12.12
C VAL A 396 0.50 14.73 -11.89
N ARG A 397 -0.68 14.12 -12.10
CA ARG A 397 -1.98 14.76 -11.80
C ARG A 397 -2.13 15.09 -10.31
N LEU A 398 -1.72 14.19 -9.42
CA LEU A 398 -1.69 14.48 -7.98
C LEU A 398 -0.76 15.65 -7.67
N ARG A 399 0.46 15.63 -8.22
CA ARG A 399 1.46 16.67 -7.95
C ARG A 399 1.00 18.03 -8.45
N ALA A 400 0.31 18.06 -9.58
CA ALA A 400 -0.22 19.29 -10.17
C ALA A 400 -1.34 19.93 -9.32
N GLY A 401 -2.12 19.14 -8.59
CA GLY A 401 -3.26 19.63 -7.83
C GLY A 401 -4.28 20.34 -8.73
N LEU A 402 -4.77 21.50 -8.28
CA LEU A 402 -5.68 22.34 -9.07
C LEU A 402 -4.89 23.19 -10.07
N LEU A 403 -5.13 22.96 -11.36
CA LEU A 403 -4.55 23.73 -12.46
C LEU A 403 -5.59 24.69 -13.07
N THR A 404 -5.11 25.70 -13.80
CA THR A 404 -5.97 26.50 -14.69
C THR A 404 -6.49 25.64 -15.84
N ASP A 405 -7.61 26.01 -16.46
CA ASP A 405 -8.16 25.25 -17.60
C ASP A 405 -7.15 25.08 -18.75
N GLU A 406 -6.28 26.08 -18.95
CA GLU A 406 -5.24 26.00 -19.98
C GLU A 406 -4.13 25.03 -19.59
N ASP A 407 -3.60 25.12 -18.37
CA ASP A 407 -2.56 24.22 -17.88
C ASP A 407 -3.08 22.78 -17.77
N ALA A 408 -4.34 22.61 -17.36
CA ALA A 408 -5.02 21.31 -17.32
C ALA A 408 -5.10 20.68 -18.71
N ARG A 409 -5.53 21.43 -19.75
CA ARG A 409 -5.55 20.94 -21.13
C ARG A 409 -4.17 20.53 -21.65
N ARG A 410 -3.13 21.31 -21.31
CA ARG A 410 -1.75 21.00 -21.70
C ARG A 410 -1.25 19.73 -21.01
N LEU A 411 -1.53 19.58 -19.72
CA LEU A 411 -1.19 18.37 -18.98
C LEU A 411 -1.96 17.14 -19.50
N ASP A 412 -3.25 17.29 -19.82
CA ASP A 412 -4.07 16.22 -20.39
C ASP A 412 -3.51 15.71 -21.72
N GLU A 413 -3.03 16.60 -22.59
CA GLU A 413 -2.40 16.22 -23.85
C GLU A 413 -1.12 15.40 -23.61
N LEU A 414 -0.28 15.81 -22.66
CA LEU A 414 0.89 15.03 -22.27
C LEU A 414 0.50 13.66 -21.70
N CYS A 415 -0.51 13.60 -20.83
CA CYS A 415 -0.98 12.34 -20.25
C CYS A 415 -1.53 11.38 -21.31
N ARG A 416 -2.21 11.88 -22.34
CA ARG A 416 -2.63 11.06 -23.49
C ARG A 416 -1.44 10.41 -24.21
N GLN A 417 -0.30 11.08 -24.27
CA GLN A 417 0.92 10.54 -24.90
C GLN A 417 1.59 9.47 -24.04
N LEU A 418 1.42 9.48 -22.71
CA LEU A 418 1.89 8.42 -21.80
C LEU A 418 1.09 7.10 -21.96
N THR A 419 -0.02 7.13 -22.68
CA THR A 419 -0.90 5.97 -22.85
C THR A 419 -0.49 5.15 -24.07
N LEU A 420 0.03 3.94 -23.84
CA LEU A 420 0.21 2.93 -24.88
C LEU A 420 -1.17 2.48 -25.38
N ARG A 421 -1.62 3.01 -26.53
CA ARG A 421 -2.79 2.48 -27.25
C ARG A 421 -2.35 1.22 -27.99
N GLY A 422 -2.74 0.06 -27.49
CA GLY A 422 -2.35 -1.25 -28.03
C GLY A 422 -2.73 -2.36 -27.07
#